data_AF-A0A534AMW0-F1
#
_entry.id   AF-A0A534AMW0-F1
#
_cell.length_a   1.000
_cell.length_b   1.000
_cell.length_c   1.000
_cell.angle_alpha   90.00
_cell.angle_beta   90.00
_cell.angle_gamma   90.00
#
_symmetry.space_group_name_H-M   'P 1'
#
loop_
_entity.id
_entity.type
_entity.pdbx_description
1 polymer ?
#
loop_
_entity_poly.entity_id
_entity_poly.type
_entity_poly.pdbx_seq_one_letter_code
_entity_poly.pdbx_strand_id
1 'polypeptide(L)'
;MTRATVRYSRILVKLSGEALMGDGDYGIEPAVIRRIAGELQEIREMDVQLALVIGGGNIFRGAGLARAGMDRVAADHMGMLATVMNALALQDALEGLGLYARVMSAIRINEVCEDYIRRRAVRHLEKGRVTIFAAGTGNP
;
A
#
# COMPACT_ATOMS: atom_id res chain seq x y z
N MET A 1 31.91 -4.50 -8.29
CA MET A 1 30.58 -4.25 -8.89
C MET A 1 30.32 -2.75 -8.85
N THR A 2 30.19 -2.11 -10.01
CA THR A 2 29.85 -0.69 -10.14
C THR A 2 28.40 -0.51 -9.68
N ARG A 3 28.20 0.17 -8.54
CA ARG A 3 26.86 0.48 -8.04
C ARG A 3 26.24 1.49 -9.01
N ALA A 4 25.17 1.08 -9.71
CA ALA A 4 24.45 1.98 -10.59
C ALA A 4 24.03 3.23 -9.81
N THR A 5 24.23 4.41 -10.40
CA THR A 5 23.91 5.68 -9.74
C THR A 5 22.39 5.84 -9.70
N VAL A 6 21.79 5.74 -8.51
CA VAL A 6 20.34 5.97 -8.34
C VAL A 6 20.03 7.46 -8.51
N ARG A 7 19.10 7.79 -9.40
CA ARG A 7 18.66 9.19 -9.63
C ARG A 7 17.83 9.73 -8.45
N TYR A 8 17.09 8.86 -7.77
CA TYR A 8 16.19 9.23 -6.69
C TYR A 8 16.55 8.49 -5.40
N SER A 9 16.79 9.24 -4.33
CA SER A 9 17.07 8.67 -3.00
C SER A 9 15.80 8.27 -2.25
N ARG A 10 14.64 8.79 -2.67
CA ARG A 10 13.32 8.50 -2.10
C ARG A 10 12.27 8.57 -3.18
N ILE A 11 11.35 7.61 -3.19
CA ILE A 11 10.22 7.55 -4.11
C ILE A 11 8.92 7.25 -3.38
N LEU A 12 7.81 7.70 -3.99
CA LEU A 12 6.46 7.30 -3.63
C LEU A 12 5.88 6.49 -4.80
N VAL A 13 5.65 5.20 -4.58
CA VAL A 13 5.06 4.32 -5.60
C VAL A 13 3.56 4.21 -5.33
N LYS A 14 2.75 4.62 -6.31
CA LYS A 14 1.31 4.38 -6.29
C LYS A 14 1.00 3.08 -7.02
N LEU A 15 0.45 2.12 -6.30
CA LEU A 15 -0.08 0.87 -6.84
C LEU A 15 -1.60 0.97 -6.99
N SER A 16 -2.14 0.46 -8.10
CA SER A 16 -3.58 0.24 -8.19
C SER A 16 -3.98 -0.98 -7.37
N GLY A 17 -5.18 -1.00 -6.82
CA GLY A 17 -5.70 -2.22 -6.18
C GLY A 17 -5.86 -3.33 -7.21
N GLU A 18 -6.31 -2.98 -8.41
CA GLU A 18 -6.45 -3.89 -9.56
C GLU A 18 -5.16 -4.59 -9.95
N ALA A 19 -4.01 -3.95 -9.70
CA ALA A 19 -2.71 -4.56 -9.98
C ALA A 19 -2.48 -5.81 -9.12
N LEU A 20 -3.23 -6.02 -8.04
CA LEU A 20 -3.13 -7.19 -7.18
C LEU A 20 -4.01 -8.38 -7.62
N MET A 21 -4.91 -8.22 -8.60
CA MET A 21 -5.88 -9.27 -8.93
C MET A 21 -5.31 -10.38 -9.83
N GLY A 22 -4.18 -10.14 -10.49
CA GLY A 22 -3.67 -11.05 -11.52
C GLY A 22 -4.67 -11.23 -12.66
N ASP A 23 -4.95 -12.48 -13.00
CA ASP A 23 -5.95 -12.85 -14.01
C ASP A 23 -7.38 -12.98 -13.44
N GLY A 24 -7.57 -12.70 -12.14
CA GLY A 24 -8.86 -12.73 -11.48
C GLY A 24 -9.65 -11.42 -11.59
N ASP A 25 -10.96 -11.51 -11.37
CA ASP A 25 -11.87 -10.34 -11.40
C ASP A 25 -11.97 -9.60 -10.05
N TYR A 26 -11.50 -10.23 -8.96
CA TYR A 26 -11.64 -9.73 -7.59
C TYR A 26 -10.58 -10.33 -6.66
N GLY A 27 -10.21 -9.59 -5.61
CA GLY A 27 -9.39 -10.09 -4.51
C GLY A 27 -7.90 -9.79 -4.65
N ILE A 28 -7.07 -10.62 -4.02
CA ILE A 28 -5.61 -10.46 -3.98
C ILE A 28 -4.98 -11.80 -4.43
N GLU A 29 -4.27 -11.78 -5.55
CA GLU A 29 -3.55 -12.92 -6.08
C GLU A 29 -2.17 -13.03 -5.40
N PRO A 30 -1.91 -14.12 -4.62
CA PRO A 30 -0.65 -14.27 -3.90
C PRO A 30 0.60 -14.28 -4.79
N ALA A 31 0.51 -14.79 -6.01
CA ALA A 31 1.65 -14.77 -6.93
C ALA A 31 2.03 -13.33 -7.35
N VAL A 32 1.04 -12.48 -7.58
CA VAL A 32 1.25 -11.10 -8.01
C VAL A 32 1.81 -10.24 -6.89
N ILE A 33 1.27 -10.37 -5.67
CA ILE A 33 1.78 -9.58 -4.54
C ILE A 33 3.22 -9.94 -4.18
N ARG A 34 3.60 -11.23 -4.29
CA ARG A 34 5.00 -11.67 -4.09
C ARG A 34 5.92 -11.13 -5.17
N ARG A 35 5.49 -11.12 -6.43
CA ARG A 35 6.26 -10.53 -7.54
C ARG A 35 6.51 -9.04 -7.29
N ILE A 36 5.46 -8.29 -6.96
CA ILE A 36 5.58 -6.86 -6.62
C ILE A 36 6.52 -6.66 -5.42
N ALA A 37 6.38 -7.46 -4.37
CA ALA A 37 7.27 -7.38 -3.21
C ALA A 37 8.75 -7.61 -3.57
N GLY A 38 9.04 -8.54 -4.50
CA GLY A 38 10.39 -8.76 -5.04
C GLY A 38 10.93 -7.54 -5.79
N GLU A 39 10.14 -6.95 -6.69
CA GLU A 39 10.53 -5.72 -7.40
C GLU A 39 10.82 -4.56 -6.43
N LEU A 40 10.04 -4.44 -5.36
CA LEU A 40 10.25 -3.44 -4.31
C LEU A 40 11.50 -3.73 -3.45
N GLN A 41 11.84 -5.00 -3.25
CA GLN A 41 13.06 -5.43 -2.57
C GLN A 41 14.30 -5.00 -3.35
N GLU A 42 14.32 -5.23 -4.66
CA GLU A 42 15.42 -4.80 -5.54
C GLU A 42 15.67 -3.29 -5.42
N ILE A 43 14.60 -2.48 -5.41
CA ILE A 43 14.70 -1.02 -5.21
C ILE A 43 15.29 -0.70 -3.83
N ARG A 44 14.88 -1.41 -2.79
CA ARG A 44 15.39 -1.19 -1.44
C ARG A 44 16.87 -1.53 -1.32
N GLU A 45 17.36 -2.57 -1.98
CA GLU A 45 18.77 -2.98 -2.03
C GLU A 45 19.68 -1.92 -2.66
N MET A 46 19.12 -1.09 -3.55
CA MET A 46 19.80 0.09 -4.11
C MET A 46 19.90 1.28 -3.14
N ASP A 47 19.47 1.10 -1.89
CA ASP A 47 19.41 2.10 -0.83
C ASP A 47 18.40 3.24 -1.04
N VAL A 48 17.36 2.99 -1.83
CA VAL A 48 16.27 3.94 -2.06
C VAL A 48 15.23 3.81 -0.95
N GLN A 49 14.80 4.95 -0.41
CA GLN A 49 13.73 5.01 0.58
C GLN A 49 12.37 4.87 -0.11
N LEU A 50 11.59 3.88 0.35
CA LEU A 50 10.39 3.44 -0.34
C LEU A 50 9.12 3.76 0.45
N ALA A 51 8.30 4.66 -0.11
CA ALA A 51 6.94 4.90 0.34
C ALA A 51 5.95 4.37 -0.69
N LEU A 52 4.85 3.80 -0.23
CA LEU A 52 3.83 3.15 -1.06
C LEU A 52 2.46 3.75 -0.76
N VAL A 53 1.63 3.90 -1.78
CA VAL A 53 0.18 4.12 -1.67
C VAL A 53 -0.50 3.05 -2.50
N ILE A 54 -1.54 2.42 -1.97
CA ILE A 54 -2.26 1.37 -2.69
C ILE A 54 -3.76 1.68 -2.79
N GLY A 55 -4.32 1.49 -3.98
CA GLY A 55 -5.76 1.57 -4.21
C GLY A 55 -6.51 0.35 -3.68
N GLY A 56 -7.84 0.43 -3.58
CA GLY A 56 -8.72 -0.65 -3.09
C GLY A 56 -9.64 -1.27 -4.15
N GLY A 57 -9.46 -0.92 -5.44
CA GLY A 57 -10.38 -1.24 -6.53
C GLY A 57 -10.59 -2.73 -6.82
N ASN A 58 -9.70 -3.58 -6.33
CA ASN A 58 -9.80 -5.05 -6.39
C ASN A 58 -10.73 -5.66 -5.34
N ILE A 59 -11.01 -4.94 -4.25
CA ILE A 59 -11.90 -5.38 -3.17
C ILE A 59 -13.19 -4.56 -3.18
N PHE A 60 -13.11 -3.29 -3.56
CA PHE A 60 -14.27 -2.41 -3.56
C PHE A 60 -14.24 -1.42 -4.73
N ARG A 61 -15.29 -1.46 -5.55
CA ARG A 61 -15.53 -0.51 -6.65
C ARG A 61 -16.75 0.36 -6.33
N GLY A 62 -16.52 1.47 -5.64
CA GLY A 62 -17.60 2.36 -5.15
C GLY A 62 -18.56 2.88 -6.22
N ALA A 63 -18.08 3.07 -7.45
CA ALA A 63 -18.91 3.53 -8.56
C ALA A 63 -20.04 2.55 -8.94
N GLY A 64 -19.87 1.24 -8.71
CA GLY A 64 -20.90 0.24 -8.99
C GLY A 64 -22.02 0.25 -7.95
N LEU A 65 -21.67 0.44 -6.68
CA LEU A 65 -22.61 0.37 -5.55
C LEU A 65 -23.35 1.68 -5.30
N ALA A 66 -22.73 2.84 -5.58
CA ALA A 66 -23.43 4.12 -5.56
C ALA A 66 -24.61 4.14 -6.57
N ARG A 67 -24.43 3.51 -7.74
CA ARG A 67 -25.52 3.33 -8.72
C ARG A 67 -26.62 2.39 -8.23
N ALA A 68 -26.30 1.50 -7.30
CA ALA A 68 -27.25 0.59 -6.66
C ALA A 68 -27.94 1.19 -5.42
N GLY A 69 -27.77 2.49 -5.16
CA GLY A 69 -28.45 3.21 -4.07
C GLY A 69 -27.67 3.30 -2.76
N MET A 70 -26.39 2.92 -2.75
CA MET A 70 -25.54 3.10 -1.56
C MET A 70 -25.19 4.58 -1.35
N ASP A 71 -25.21 5.01 -0.08
CA ASP A 71 -24.70 6.32 0.31
C ASP A 71 -23.23 6.48 -0.09
N ARG A 72 -22.90 7.63 -0.69
CA ARG A 72 -21.58 7.86 -1.26
C ARG A 72 -20.49 7.87 -0.19
N VAL A 73 -20.74 8.46 0.98
CA VAL A 73 -19.76 8.52 2.07
C VAL A 73 -19.49 7.12 2.62
N ALA A 74 -20.52 6.29 2.74
CA ALA A 74 -20.35 4.88 3.11
C ALA A 74 -19.48 4.13 2.08
N ALA A 75 -19.73 4.33 0.77
CA ALA A 75 -18.94 3.71 -0.29
C ALA A 75 -17.46 4.16 -0.26
N ASP A 76 -17.20 5.44 -0.04
CA ASP A 76 -15.83 5.95 0.03
C ASP A 76 -15.08 5.40 1.26
N HIS A 77 -15.75 5.25 2.41
CA HIS A 77 -15.19 4.55 3.58
C HIS A 77 -14.86 3.08 3.29
N MET A 78 -15.75 2.36 2.60
CA MET A 78 -15.48 0.97 2.18
C MET A 78 -14.26 0.91 1.25
N GLY A 79 -14.13 1.85 0.31
CA GLY A 79 -12.96 1.97 -0.55
C GLY A 79 -11.67 2.25 0.24
N MET A 80 -11.74 3.11 1.25
CA MET A 80 -10.61 3.38 2.14
C MET A 80 -10.21 2.15 2.96
N LEU A 81 -11.17 1.39 3.51
CA LEU A 81 -10.89 0.13 4.21
C LEU A 81 -10.31 -0.94 3.30
N ALA A 82 -10.78 -1.04 2.05
CA ALA A 82 -10.19 -1.91 1.04
C ALA A 82 -8.70 -1.62 0.81
N THR A 83 -8.29 -0.33 0.83
CA THR A 83 -6.86 0.01 0.73
C THR A 83 -6.05 -0.46 1.94
N VAL A 84 -6.65 -0.48 3.14
CA VAL A 84 -6.00 -1.00 4.36
C VAL A 84 -5.79 -2.50 4.26
N MET A 85 -6.79 -3.25 3.76
CA MET A 85 -6.66 -4.69 3.52
C MET A 85 -5.51 -5.01 2.57
N ASN A 86 -5.42 -4.29 1.45
CA ASN A 86 -4.31 -4.45 0.50
C ASN A 86 -2.96 -4.07 1.10
N ALA A 87 -2.91 -3.03 1.93
CA ALA A 87 -1.69 -2.59 2.59
C ALA A 87 -1.16 -3.66 3.57
N LEU A 88 -2.05 -4.32 4.32
CA LEU A 88 -1.68 -5.43 5.22
C LEU A 88 -1.14 -6.63 4.44
N ALA A 89 -1.80 -7.01 3.34
CA ALA A 89 -1.32 -8.10 2.50
C ALA A 89 0.07 -7.80 1.91
N LEU A 90 0.31 -6.54 1.51
CA LEU A 90 1.60 -6.13 0.99
C LEU A 90 2.68 -6.06 2.08
N GLN A 91 2.31 -5.64 3.29
CA GLN A 91 3.21 -5.71 4.44
C GLN A 91 3.68 -7.15 4.69
N ASP A 92 2.75 -8.10 4.76
CA ASP A 92 3.07 -9.52 4.97
C ASP A 92 4.01 -10.06 3.87
N ALA A 93 3.73 -9.76 2.61
CA ALA A 93 4.58 -10.16 1.49
C ALA A 93 6.00 -9.57 1.56
N LEU A 94 6.14 -8.30 1.95
CA LEU A 94 7.44 -7.63 2.12
C LEU A 94 8.21 -8.20 3.34
N GLU A 95 7.51 -8.44 4.45
CA GLU A 95 8.10 -9.03 5.66
C GLU A 95 8.54 -10.48 5.43
N GLY A 96 7.81 -11.24 4.61
CA GLY A 96 8.23 -12.55 4.12
C GLY A 96 9.53 -12.56 3.31
N LEU A 97 9.92 -11.42 2.73
CA LEU A 97 11.20 -11.21 2.04
C LEU A 97 12.28 -10.60 2.95
N GLY A 98 12.01 -10.48 4.25
CA GLY A 98 12.94 -9.93 5.24
C GLY A 98 13.02 -8.40 5.26
N LEU A 99 12.12 -7.70 4.55
CA LEU A 99 12.02 -6.25 4.64
C LEU A 99 11.21 -5.83 5.86
N TYR A 100 11.55 -4.70 6.45
CA TYR A 100 10.72 -4.09 7.49
C TYR A 100 9.71 -3.15 6.84
N ALA A 101 8.42 -3.48 6.92
CA ALA A 101 7.34 -2.66 6.36
C ALA A 101 6.39 -2.14 7.45
N ARG A 102 5.83 -0.94 7.28
CA ARG A 102 4.88 -0.35 8.23
C ARG A 102 3.69 0.24 7.51
N VAL A 103 2.50 -0.29 7.79
CA VAL A 103 1.23 0.28 7.34
C VAL A 103 0.87 1.45 8.25
N MET A 104 0.58 2.58 7.61
CA MET A 104 0.12 3.80 8.25
C MET A 104 -1.19 4.24 7.60
N SER A 105 -2.25 4.40 8.40
CA SER A 105 -3.59 4.71 7.89
C SER A 105 -3.99 6.16 8.18
N ALA A 106 -4.66 6.81 7.22
CA ALA A 106 -5.29 8.11 7.42
C ALA A 106 -6.51 8.05 8.36
N ILE A 107 -7.18 6.89 8.45
CA ILE A 107 -8.24 6.61 9.42
C ILE A 107 -7.65 5.80 10.58
N ARG A 108 -7.97 6.18 11.81
CA ARG A 108 -7.52 5.44 13.00
C ARG A 108 -8.19 4.08 13.07
N ILE A 109 -7.39 3.01 12.95
CA ILE A 109 -7.82 1.62 13.10
C ILE A 109 -6.93 0.98 14.16
N ASN A 110 -7.40 1.06 15.41
CA ASN A 110 -6.68 0.53 16.56
C ASN A 110 -6.38 -0.97 16.38
N GLU A 111 -5.29 -1.45 16.98
CA GLU A 111 -4.82 -2.85 16.94
C GLU A 111 -4.31 -3.33 15.57
N VAL A 112 -4.70 -2.71 14.45
CA VAL A 112 -4.39 -3.19 13.10
C VAL A 112 -3.18 -2.49 12.49
N CYS A 113 -3.11 -1.16 12.54
CA CYS A 113 -2.02 -0.40 11.90
C CYS A 113 -1.72 0.92 12.61
N GLU A 114 -0.59 1.55 12.27
CA GLU A 114 -0.22 2.83 12.85
C GLU A 114 -1.09 3.96 12.27
N ASP A 115 -1.41 4.98 13.08
CA ASP A 115 -1.93 6.24 12.52
C ASP A 115 -0.88 6.91 11.63
N TYR A 116 -1.31 7.49 10.51
CA TYR A 116 -0.46 8.34 9.70
C TYR A 116 -0.04 9.59 10.48
N ILE A 117 1.26 9.65 10.79
CA ILE A 117 1.90 10.84 11.34
C ILE A 117 3.13 11.09 10.47
N ARG A 118 3.15 12.22 9.74
CA ARG A 118 4.22 12.58 8.80
C ARG A 118 5.63 12.40 9.38
N ARG A 119 5.87 12.88 10.61
CA ARG A 119 7.17 12.75 11.28
C ARG A 119 7.56 11.29 11.53
N ARG A 120 6.59 10.43 11.86
CA ARG A 120 6.81 9.00 12.06
C ARG A 120 7.09 8.28 10.74
N ALA A 121 6.35 8.61 9.68
CA ALA A 121 6.59 8.09 8.33
C ALA A 121 8.01 8.41 7.86
N VAL A 122 8.44 9.67 7.97
CA VAL A 122 9.81 10.07 7.63
C VAL A 122 10.84 9.30 8.47
N ARG A 123 10.60 9.11 9.76
CA ARG A 123 11.51 8.35 10.63
C ARG A 123 11.60 6.87 10.25
N HIS A 124 10.52 6.25 9.79
CA HIS A 124 10.55 4.88 9.26
C HIS A 124 11.38 4.80 7.97
N LEU A 125 11.19 5.75 7.04
CA LEU A 125 11.96 5.84 5.80
C LEU A 125 13.46 6.04 6.05
N GLU A 126 13.84 6.91 6.99
CA GLU A 126 15.24 7.12 7.39
C GLU A 126 15.90 5.87 7.99
N LYS A 127 15.10 4.99 8.61
CA LYS A 127 15.56 3.68 9.11
C LYS A 127 15.61 2.61 8.03
N GLY A 128 15.32 2.96 6.78
CA GLY A 128 15.30 2.02 5.67
C GLY A 128 14.09 1.08 5.66
N ARG A 129 13.01 1.42 6.38
CA ARG A 129 11.76 0.67 6.37
C ARG A 129 10.90 1.11 5.19
N VAL A 130 10.13 0.18 4.65
CA VAL A 130 9.09 0.48 3.67
C VAL A 130 7.88 1.06 4.42
N THR A 131 7.35 2.19 3.95
CA THR A 131 6.11 2.76 4.51
C THR A 131 4.97 2.56 3.53
N ILE A 132 3.82 2.05 4.00
CA ILE A 132 2.63 1.85 3.17
C ILE A 132 1.52 2.76 3.72
N PHE A 133 1.07 3.71 2.92
CA PHE A 133 0.02 4.64 3.27
C PHE A 133 -1.33 4.11 2.78
N ALA A 134 -2.24 3.91 3.73
CA ALA A 134 -3.57 3.38 3.51
C ALA A 134 -4.65 4.38 3.94
N ALA A 135 -5.90 4.04 3.63
CA ALA A 135 -7.10 4.87 3.82
C ALA A 135 -7.06 6.22 3.06
N GLY A 136 -6.29 6.31 1.98
CA GLY A 136 -6.24 7.51 1.13
C GLY A 136 -5.91 8.78 1.92
N THR A 137 -6.75 9.81 1.76
CA THR A 137 -6.64 11.07 2.53
C THR A 137 -7.47 11.05 3.82
N GLY A 138 -8.23 9.98 4.07
CA GLY A 138 -9.19 9.89 5.16
C GLY A 138 -10.50 10.67 4.92
N ASN A 139 -10.70 11.21 3.71
CA ASN A 139 -11.90 11.98 3.37
C ASN A 139 -12.67 11.30 2.22
N PRO A 140 -14.00 11.17 2.34
CA PRO A 140 -14.89 10.79 1.23
C PRO A 140 -15.06 11.93 0.21
#